data_AF-A0A2D4VJ74-F1
#
_entry.id   AF-A0A2D4VJ74-F1
#
_cell.length_a   1.000
_cell.length_b   1.000
_cell.length_c   1.000
_cell.angle_alpha   90.00
_cell.angle_beta   90.00
_cell.angle_gamma   90.00
#
_symmetry.space_group_name_H-M   'P 1'
#
loop_
_entity.id
_entity.type
_entity.pdbx_description
1 polymer ?
#
loop_
_entity_poly.entity_id
_entity_poly.type
_entity_poly.pdbx_seq_one_letter_code
_entity_poly.pdbx_strand_id
1 'polypeptide(L)'
;MSCDSLHLFTIPSGQPFLARLAEALRADPSLGGRFAMADGRAPELPDLTILLPTRRAARALGDAFLRAGEGEALLLPVIRPLGDVDEDGIILDPGGLSADMLALAP
;
A
#
# COMPACT_ATOMS: atom_id res chain seq x y z
N MET A 1 0.41 26.09 -17.55
CA MET A 1 0.91 24.91 -16.81
C MET A 1 0.48 25.09 -15.37
N SER A 2 -0.66 24.55 -14.98
CA SER A 2 -1.03 24.54 -13.55
C SER A 2 -0.06 23.62 -12.84
N CYS A 3 0.76 24.17 -11.96
CA CYS A 3 1.50 23.34 -11.03
C CYS A 3 0.46 22.73 -10.10
N ASP A 4 0.29 21.42 -10.21
CA ASP A 4 -0.57 20.68 -9.29
C ASP A 4 -0.08 20.96 -7.86
N SER A 5 -1.00 21.31 -6.97
CA SER A 5 -0.65 21.78 -5.64
C SER A 5 -0.17 20.60 -4.79
N LEU A 6 0.95 20.72 -4.09
CA LEU A 6 1.44 19.64 -3.23
C LEU A 6 0.45 19.40 -2.08
N HIS A 7 -0.22 18.24 -2.10
CA HIS A 7 -1.11 17.81 -1.01
C HIS A 7 -0.31 17.06 0.05
N LEU A 8 0.12 17.76 1.10
CA LEU A 8 0.88 17.20 2.23
C LEU A 8 -0.04 16.94 3.42
N PHE A 9 -0.10 15.69 3.86
CA PHE A 9 -0.82 15.27 5.07
C PHE A 9 0.16 14.71 6.11
N THR A 10 -0.24 14.74 7.38
CA THR A 10 0.57 14.24 8.50
C THR A 10 -0.30 13.45 9.48
N ILE A 11 0.32 12.47 10.15
CA ILE A 11 -0.30 11.69 11.22
C ILE A 11 0.45 12.01 12.52
N PRO A 12 -0.26 12.32 13.64
CA PRO A 12 0.39 12.61 14.91
C PRO A 12 1.28 11.48 15.41
N SER A 13 2.41 11.82 16.02
CA SER A 13 3.48 10.88 16.41
C SER A 13 3.14 9.91 17.54
N GLY A 14 1.95 9.98 18.13
CA GLY A 14 1.47 9.02 19.14
C GLY A 14 0.49 7.97 18.60
N GLN A 15 0.14 8.02 17.31
CA GLN A 15 -0.90 7.15 16.77
C GLN A 15 -0.30 6.01 15.92
N PRO A 16 -0.92 4.81 15.93
CA PRO A 16 -0.50 3.70 15.08
C PRO A 16 -0.71 4.07 13.60
N PHE A 17 0.38 4.44 12.92
CA PHE A 17 0.36 5.05 11.59
C PHE A 17 -0.51 4.30 10.58
N LEU A 18 -0.31 3.00 10.41
CA LEU A 18 -1.03 2.22 9.39
C LEU A 18 -2.52 2.07 9.70
N ALA A 19 -2.88 1.92 10.98
CA ALA A 19 -4.28 1.85 11.40
C ALA A 19 -4.98 3.19 11.13
N ARG A 20 -4.34 4.31 11.49
CA ARG A 20 -4.85 5.65 11.22
C ARG A 20 -4.93 5.98 9.74
N LEU A 21 -3.96 5.54 8.95
CA LEU A 21 -4.00 5.69 7.51
C LEU A 21 -5.20 4.94 6.90
N ALA A 22 -5.43 3.69 7.30
CA ALA A 22 -6.55 2.89 6.81
C ALA A 22 -7.91 3.47 7.22
N GLU A 23 -8.05 3.88 8.48
CA GLU A 23 -9.25 4.60 8.97
C GLU A 23 -9.48 5.89 8.18
N ALA A 24 -8.41 6.68 7.97
CA ALA A 24 -8.53 7.96 7.32
C ALA A 24 -8.92 7.82 5.84
N LEU A 25 -8.29 6.89 5.12
CA LEU A 25 -8.64 6.60 3.73
C LEU A 25 -10.06 6.05 3.59
N ARG A 26 -10.61 5.39 4.61
CA ARG A 26 -11.98 4.85 4.54
C ARG A 26 -13.05 5.91 4.83
N ALA A 27 -12.79 6.82 5.77
CA ALA A 27 -13.87 7.60 6.37
C ALA A 27 -13.54 9.08 6.63
N ASP A 28 -12.33 9.55 6.38
CA ASP A 28 -11.93 10.91 6.77
C ASP A 28 -12.54 11.98 5.83
N PRO A 29 -13.39 12.88 6.36
CA PRO A 29 -13.96 13.97 5.58
C PRO A 29 -12.91 14.99 5.10
N SER A 30 -11.75 15.09 5.77
CA SER A 30 -10.66 16.00 5.38
C SER A 30 -10.02 15.62 4.05
N LEU A 31 -10.14 14.35 3.64
CA LEU A 31 -9.77 13.89 2.31
C LEU A 31 -10.86 14.17 1.26
N GLY A 32 -11.92 14.89 1.63
CA GLY A 32 -13.03 15.23 0.75
C GLY A 32 -14.01 14.07 0.53
N GLY A 33 -13.99 13.04 1.38
CA GLY A 33 -14.92 11.90 1.31
C GLY A 33 -14.80 11.02 0.06
N ARG A 34 -13.84 11.31 -0.83
CA ARG A 34 -13.67 10.67 -2.15
C ARG A 34 -13.41 9.16 -2.12
N PHE A 35 -12.84 8.68 -1.03
CA PHE A 35 -12.47 7.27 -0.85
C PHE A 35 -13.48 6.49 0.00
N ALA A 36 -14.41 7.19 0.64
CA ALA A 36 -15.48 6.58 1.40
C ALA A 36 -16.59 6.10 0.47
N MET A 37 -17.33 5.08 0.91
CA MET A 37 -18.59 4.75 0.27
C MET A 37 -19.61 5.86 0.58
N ALA A 38 -19.81 6.77 -0.37
CA ALA A 38 -20.72 7.89 -0.23
C ALA A 38 -21.74 7.93 -1.39
N ASP A 39 -23.01 8.14 -1.05
CA ASP A 39 -24.11 8.51 -1.95
C ASP A 39 -24.19 7.71 -3.27
N GLY A 40 -24.08 6.38 -3.19
CA GLY A 40 -24.25 5.50 -4.35
C GLY A 40 -23.16 5.59 -5.41
N ARG A 41 -22.05 6.28 -5.14
CA ARG A 41 -20.83 6.23 -5.97
C ARG A 41 -19.91 5.12 -5.50
N ALA A 42 -19.28 4.43 -6.46
CA ALA A 42 -18.20 3.50 -6.16
C ALA A 42 -17.05 4.25 -5.46
N PRO A 43 -16.34 3.63 -4.50
CA PRO A 43 -15.27 4.30 -3.79
C PRO A 43 -14.08 4.44 -4.74
N GLU A 44 -13.38 5.57 -4.71
CA GLU A 44 -12.11 5.73 -5.47
C GLU A 44 -10.94 4.99 -4.79
N LEU A 45 -11.17 4.37 -3.63
CA LEU A 45 -10.15 3.65 -2.86
C LEU A 45 -9.39 2.60 -3.69
N PRO A 46 -10.01 1.75 -4.54
CA PRO A 46 -9.30 0.74 -5.32
C PRO A 46 -8.37 1.34 -6.40
N ASP A 47 -8.63 2.57 -6.83
CA ASP A 47 -7.84 3.25 -7.86
C ASP A 47 -6.53 3.84 -7.28
N LEU A 48 -6.37 3.83 -5.96
CA LEU A 48 -5.16 4.31 -5.30
C LEU A 48 -4.01 3.31 -5.39
N THR A 49 -2.81 3.87 -5.57
CA THR A 49 -1.56 3.15 -5.32
C THR A 49 -0.88 3.73 -4.08
N ILE A 50 -0.71 2.91 -3.04
CA ILE A 50 -0.05 3.28 -1.79
C ILE A 50 1.38 2.75 -1.82
N LEU A 51 2.34 3.67 -1.82
CA LEU A 51 3.76 3.36 -1.77
C LEU A 51 4.23 3.35 -0.31
N LEU A 52 4.84 2.26 0.13
CA LEU A 52 5.27 2.07 1.52
C LEU A 52 6.77 1.80 1.60
N PRO A 53 7.45 2.19 2.70
CA PRO A 53 8.90 2.04 2.79
C PRO A 53 9.36 0.58 2.81
N THR A 54 8.56 -0.37 3.30
CA THR A 54 8.97 -1.79 3.47
C THR A 54 7.85 -2.78 3.12
N ARG A 55 8.22 -4.02 2.75
CA ARG A 55 7.27 -5.13 2.59
C ARG A 55 6.45 -5.42 3.86
N ARG A 56 7.06 -5.26 5.04
CA ARG A 56 6.37 -5.46 6.33
C ARG A 56 5.24 -4.46 6.51
N ALA A 57 5.47 -3.18 6.17
CA ALA A 57 4.43 -2.16 6.20
C ALA A 57 3.30 -2.48 5.20
N ALA A 58 3.63 -2.97 4.01
CA ALA A 58 2.63 -3.38 3.01
C ALA A 58 1.71 -4.49 3.52
N ARG A 59 2.28 -5.55 4.10
CA ARG A 59 1.51 -6.65 4.70
C ARG A 59 0.62 -6.14 5.85
N ALA A 60 1.21 -5.35 6.76
CA ALA A 60 0.49 -4.82 7.91
C ALA A 60 -0.62 -3.82 7.55
N LEU A 61 -0.49 -3.10 6.42
CA LEU A 61 -1.54 -2.20 5.93
C LEU A 61 -2.77 -2.95 5.44
N GLY A 62 -2.59 -4.10 4.77
CA GLY A 62 -3.70 -4.98 4.39
C GLY A 62 -4.52 -5.40 5.61
N ASP A 63 -3.85 -5.86 6.67
CA ASP A 63 -4.51 -6.22 7.93
C ASP A 63 -5.19 -5.02 8.61
N ALA A 64 -4.61 -3.82 8.48
CA ALA A 64 -5.20 -2.60 9.02
C ALA A 64 -6.51 -2.24 8.31
N PHE A 65 -6.58 -2.38 6.98
CA PHE A 65 -7.83 -2.20 6.25
C PHE A 65 -8.90 -3.22 6.65
N LEU A 66 -8.53 -4.49 6.84
CA LEU A 66 -9.47 -5.53 7.29
C LEU A 66 -10.06 -5.20 8.67
N ARG A 67 -9.22 -4.75 9.61
CA ARG A 67 -9.69 -4.31 10.94
C ARG A 67 -10.56 -3.07 10.85
N ALA A 68 -10.19 -2.09 10.02
CA ALA A 68 -10.94 -0.85 9.83
C ALA A 68 -12.29 -1.07 9.13
N GLY A 69 -12.42 -2.14 8.34
CA GLY A 69 -13.66 -2.51 7.65
C GLY A 69 -14.66 -3.29 8.52
N GLU A 70 -14.33 -3.64 9.76
CA GLU A 70 -15.24 -4.32 10.71
C GLU A 70 -15.95 -5.58 10.17
N GLY A 71 -15.34 -6.26 9.19
CA GLY A 71 -15.91 -7.46 8.54
C GLY A 71 -16.70 -7.19 7.25
N GLU A 72 -16.82 -5.93 6.81
CA GLU A 72 -17.37 -5.58 5.51
C GLU A 72 -16.39 -5.94 4.37
N ALA A 73 -16.95 -6.37 3.24
CA ALA A 73 -16.17 -6.61 2.03
C ALA A 73 -15.69 -5.27 1.47
N LEU A 74 -14.37 -5.04 1.49
CA LEU A 74 -13.75 -3.81 0.98
C LEU A 74 -12.87 -4.13 -0.23
N LEU A 75 -13.04 -3.36 -1.30
CA LEU A 75 -12.08 -3.35 -2.41
C LEU A 75 -10.85 -2.54 -2.00
N LEU A 76 -9.69 -3.19 -1.98
CA LEU A 76 -8.45 -2.61 -1.48
C LEU A 76 -7.70 -1.85 -2.58
N PRO A 77 -6.92 -0.81 -2.20
CA PRO A 77 -5.99 -0.14 -3.09
C PRO A 77 -4.83 -1.06 -3.49
N VAL A 78 -4.07 -0.66 -4.51
CA VAL A 78 -2.80 -1.29 -4.85
C VAL A 78 -1.75 -0.89 -3.81
N ILE A 79 -1.35 -1.84 -2.96
CA ILE A 79 -0.32 -1.60 -1.92
C ILE A 79 1.04 -2.09 -2.42
N ARG A 80 2.00 -1.18 -2.58
CA ARG A 80 3.34 -1.48 -3.12
C ARG A 80 4.46 -1.05 -2.17
N PRO A 81 5.34 -1.97 -1.77
CA PRO A 81 6.56 -1.60 -1.05
C PRO A 81 7.59 -0.99 -2.01
N LEU A 82 8.29 0.05 -1.55
CA LEU A 82 9.42 0.70 -2.20
C LEU A 82 10.74 -0.02 -1.88
N GLY A 83 10.89 -0.45 -0.63
CA GLY A 83 12.01 -1.26 -0.18
C GLY A 83 11.67 -2.74 -0.27
N ASP A 84 12.34 -3.44 -1.18
CA ASP A 84 13.34 -4.46 -0.82
C ASP A 84 14.03 -4.96 -2.11
N VAL A 85 15.36 -5.00 -2.11
CA VAL A 85 16.14 -5.66 -3.16
C VAL A 85 15.90 -7.15 -2.96
N ASP A 86 14.92 -7.69 -3.67
CA ASP A 86 14.76 -9.11 -4.04
C ASP A 86 15.40 -10.19 -3.13
N GLU A 87 15.21 -10.16 -1.80
CA GLU A 87 15.59 -11.34 -1.00
C GLU A 87 14.57 -12.49 -1.12
N ASP A 88 13.35 -12.23 -1.61
CA ASP A 88 12.39 -13.30 -1.96
C ASP A 88 12.75 -13.98 -3.31
N GLY A 89 13.79 -13.49 -4.01
CA GLY A 89 14.45 -14.15 -5.13
C GLY A 89 15.49 -15.21 -4.73
N ILE A 90 15.68 -15.48 -3.43
CA ILE A 90 16.41 -16.67 -2.98
C ILE A 90 15.40 -17.77 -2.70
N ILE A 91 14.84 -18.33 -3.76
CA ILE A 91 14.40 -19.72 -3.72
C ILE A 91 15.70 -20.52 -3.58
N LEU A 92 15.99 -21.01 -2.38
CA LEU A 92 17.05 -21.99 -2.20
C LEU A 92 16.55 -23.29 -2.85
N ASP A 93 16.67 -23.38 -4.17
CA ASP A 93 16.65 -24.66 -4.86
C ASP A 93 17.92 -25.41 -4.42
N PRO A 94 17.80 -26.54 -3.71
CA PRO A 94 18.97 -27.33 -3.34
C PRO A 94 19.77 -27.86 -4.55
N GLY A 95 19.33 -27.61 -5.79
CA GLY A 95 20.08 -27.86 -7.03
C GLY A 95 20.32 -26.68 -7.97
N GLY A 96 19.94 -25.44 -7.63
CA GLY A 96 19.75 -24.38 -8.64
C GLY A 96 20.52 -23.09 -8.40
N LEU A 97 21.84 -23.10 -8.62
CA LEU A 97 22.54 -21.89 -9.05
C LEU A 97 21.90 -21.46 -10.37
N SER A 98 21.30 -20.28 -10.41
CA SER A 98 20.65 -19.73 -11.60
C SER A 98 21.61 -19.76 -12.79
N ALA A 99 21.27 -20.56 -13.81
CA ALA A 99 22.04 -20.70 -15.05
C ALA A 99 22.23 -19.35 -15.77
N ASP A 100 21.41 -18.35 -15.44
CA ASP A 100 21.48 -17.00 -16.00
C ASP A 100 22.65 -16.16 -15.45
N MET A 101 23.30 -16.54 -14.34
CA MET A 101 24.46 -15.80 -13.80
C MET A 101 25.79 -16.14 -14.51
N LEU A 102 25.83 -17.20 -15.34
CA LEU A 102 27.06 -17.61 -16.05
C LEU A 102 27.15 -17.12 -17.50
N ALA A 103 26.15 -16.39 -18.01
CA ALA A 103 26.20 -15.79 -19.33
C ALA A 103 26.79 -14.37 -19.28
N LEU A 104 28.02 -14.23 -18.78
CA LEU A 104 28.85 -13.08 -19.15
C LEU A 104 29.41 -13.39 -20.55
N ALA A 105 28.74 -12.88 -21.58
CA ALA A 105 29.32 -12.85 -22.92
C ALA A 105 30.66 -12.07 -22.87
N PRO A 106 31.69 -12.52 -23.61
CA PRO A 106 33.00 -11.85 -23.63
C PRO A 106 32.94 -10.42 -24.13
#